data_AF-A0A502IRV7-F1
#
_entry.id   AF-A0A502IRV7-F1
#
_cell.length_a   1.000
_cell.length_b   1.000
_cell.length_c   1.000
_cell.angle_alpha   90.00
_cell.angle_beta   90.00
_cell.angle_gamma   90.00
#
_symmetry.space_group_name_H-M   'P 1'
#
loop_
_entity.id
_entity.type
_entity.pdbx_description
1 polymer ?
#
loop_
_entity_poly.entity_id
_entity_poly.type
_entity_poly.pdbx_seq_one_letter_code
_entity_poly.pdbx_strand_id
1 'polypeptide(L)'
;MQQMMAGHILACVEQRRGLTEVVVQRADGITQRAIYYGYHDDLWVGQTVLLNVTATKLTLGTGGTDFIVAQEPFCNREHYPTKYGHIMKMRYTPLQVAVDSLEEQASPYHELFMQEDLSLAGSLVIVAELHSMLPALCIRLKELMPEARIVYVMTDHAALPISLSQHVHWLVSNNYLQATITTGQAFGGDGECVNTVTGLLAAKHVYQADWIICASGPGGVGTGTPYGFTGLQIADVLHHVDILGGAPLFLPRISFGDRRDRHHGISHHTTTLLKRFMLRPIILPIPVFGDERDQRIDQQVEQSSLSRKHIILRERAGTVSDLASLYERHHLVNLSSMGRNWKEDPSPFLTADAMAKAAYWIRQLIEKV
;
A
#
# COMPACT_ATOMS: atom_id res chain seq x y z
N MET A 1 -5.42 19.39 -16.35
CA MET A 1 -4.65 20.65 -16.21
C MET A 1 -3.49 20.37 -15.29
N GLN A 2 -2.26 20.68 -15.72
CA GLN A 2 -1.07 20.65 -14.87
C GLN A 2 -0.69 22.10 -14.58
N GLN A 3 -0.47 22.43 -13.31
CA GLN A 3 -0.04 23.76 -12.89
C GLN A 3 1.37 23.69 -12.31
N MET A 4 2.27 24.45 -12.91
CA MET A 4 3.66 24.55 -12.48
C MET A 4 3.94 25.95 -11.94
N MET A 5 4.90 26.08 -11.04
CA MET A 5 5.32 27.36 -10.48
C MET A 5 6.79 27.30 -10.06
N ALA A 6 7.51 28.41 -10.21
CA ALA A 6 8.83 28.55 -9.61
C ALA A 6 8.72 28.70 -8.09
N GLY A 7 9.77 28.32 -7.37
CA GLY A 7 9.93 28.59 -5.95
C GLY A 7 11.39 28.52 -5.54
N HIS A 8 11.67 28.79 -4.27
CA HIS A 8 12.99 28.58 -3.69
C HIS A 8 12.90 27.79 -2.38
N ILE A 9 13.90 26.96 -2.14
CA ILE A 9 13.98 26.14 -0.93
C ILE A 9 14.29 27.03 0.28
N LEU A 10 13.46 26.97 1.30
CA LEU A 10 13.64 27.66 2.57
C LEU A 10 14.34 26.78 3.61
N ALA A 11 14.00 25.48 3.65
CA ALA A 11 14.55 24.53 4.60
C ALA A 11 14.42 23.10 4.09
N CYS A 12 15.38 22.24 4.45
CA CYS A 12 15.24 20.79 4.34
C CYS A 12 14.64 20.25 5.64
N VAL A 13 13.57 19.45 5.54
CA VAL A 13 12.78 19.00 6.70
C VAL A 13 13.07 17.56 7.05
N GLU A 14 12.96 16.68 6.07
CA GLU A 14 13.04 15.24 6.28
C GLU A 14 13.70 14.58 5.08
N GLN A 15 14.54 13.58 5.37
CA GLN A 15 15.19 12.76 4.35
C GLN A 15 14.81 11.30 4.55
N ARG A 16 14.34 10.67 3.48
CA ARG A 16 14.01 9.25 3.39
C ARG A 16 14.69 8.66 2.17
N ARG A 17 14.83 7.33 2.13
CA ARG A 17 15.37 6.63 0.95
C ARG A 17 14.50 6.97 -0.28
N GLY A 18 15.11 7.61 -1.29
CA GLY A 18 14.44 7.98 -2.53
C GLY A 18 13.43 9.13 -2.42
N LEU A 19 13.44 9.89 -1.32
CA LEU A 19 12.57 11.05 -1.12
C LEU A 19 13.20 12.06 -0.17
N THR A 20 13.24 13.32 -0.58
CA THR A 20 13.57 14.45 0.30
C THR A 20 12.39 15.40 0.41
N GLU A 21 12.07 15.82 1.62
CA GLU A 21 11.02 16.78 1.90
C GLU A 21 11.60 18.12 2.34
N VAL A 22 11.10 19.19 1.73
CA VAL A 22 11.57 20.55 1.94
C VAL A 22 10.40 21.50 2.18
N VAL A 23 10.69 22.66 2.75
CA VAL A 23 9.81 23.82 2.72
C VAL A 23 10.27 24.74 1.60
N VAL A 24 9.34 25.18 0.76
CA VAL A 24 9.59 26.12 -0.33
C VAL A 24 8.74 27.39 -0.15
N GLN A 25 9.28 28.53 -0.58
CA GLN A 25 8.47 29.71 -0.88
C GLN A 25 8.22 29.73 -2.39
N ARG A 26 6.95 29.72 -2.75
CA ARG A 26 6.49 29.79 -4.13
C ARG A 26 6.55 31.21 -4.67
N ALA A 27 6.48 31.34 -6.00
CA ALA A 27 6.41 32.64 -6.68
C ALA A 27 5.16 33.48 -6.32
N ASP A 28 4.08 32.86 -5.83
CA ASP A 28 2.90 33.55 -5.30
C ASP A 28 3.05 34.01 -3.82
N GLY A 29 4.23 33.79 -3.23
CA GLY A 29 4.56 34.16 -1.85
C GLY A 29 4.12 33.13 -0.80
N ILE A 30 3.39 32.08 -1.18
CA ILE A 30 2.93 31.06 -0.24
C ILE A 30 4.08 30.14 0.15
N THR A 31 4.20 29.89 1.46
CA THR A 31 5.10 28.87 2.00
C THR A 31 4.40 27.52 2.01
N GLN A 32 5.05 26.49 1.47
CA GLN A 32 4.45 25.17 1.35
C GLN A 32 5.48 24.04 1.47
N ARG A 33 5.03 22.86 1.91
CA ARG A 33 5.82 21.62 1.86
C ARG A 33 5.94 21.13 0.41
N ALA A 34 7.12 20.67 0.01
CA ALA A 34 7.36 20.07 -1.29
C ALA A 34 8.19 18.80 -1.18
N ILE A 35 7.94 17.88 -2.10
CA ILE A 35 8.61 16.59 -2.20
C ILE A 35 9.52 16.56 -3.42
N TYR A 36 10.74 16.09 -3.22
CA TYR A 36 11.68 15.77 -4.28
C TYR A 36 11.99 14.27 -4.29
N TYR A 37 11.79 13.61 -5.43
CA TYR A 37 12.13 12.19 -5.62
C TYR A 37 13.55 12.06 -6.17
N GLY A 38 14.55 12.26 -5.29
CA GLY A 38 15.96 12.17 -5.63
C GLY A 38 16.84 12.20 -4.39
N TYR A 39 18.14 12.46 -4.56
CA TYR A 39 19.07 12.52 -3.44
C TYR A 39 18.99 13.87 -2.73
N HIS A 40 19.18 13.86 -1.42
CA HIS A 40 19.18 15.08 -0.61
C HIS A 40 20.28 16.05 -1.05
N ASP A 41 21.45 15.53 -1.44
CA ASP A 41 22.62 16.32 -1.81
C ASP A 41 22.41 17.14 -3.10
N ASP A 42 21.34 16.86 -3.85
CA ASP A 42 20.92 17.70 -4.98
C ASP A 42 20.28 19.02 -4.55
N LEU A 43 19.93 19.16 -3.26
CA LEU A 43 19.15 20.27 -2.72
C LEU A 43 19.93 21.11 -1.70
N TRP A 44 19.74 22.43 -1.75
CA TRP A 44 20.23 23.36 -0.72
C TRP A 44 19.29 24.54 -0.52
N VAL A 45 19.40 25.20 0.63
CA VAL A 45 18.61 26.40 0.96
C VAL A 45 18.95 27.54 0.00
N GLY A 46 17.92 28.22 -0.51
CA GLY A 46 18.02 29.27 -1.51
C GLY A 46 18.03 28.77 -2.95
N GLN A 47 18.05 27.45 -3.18
CA GLN A 47 18.01 26.88 -4.53
C GLN A 47 16.66 27.15 -5.19
N THR A 48 16.69 27.61 -6.45
CA THR A 48 15.51 27.75 -7.30
C THR A 48 15.03 26.40 -7.79
N VAL A 49 13.72 26.17 -7.70
CA VAL A 49 13.07 24.92 -8.11
C VAL A 49 11.82 25.20 -8.96
N LEU A 50 11.52 24.30 -9.88
CA LEU A 50 10.25 24.21 -10.57
C LEU A 50 9.35 23.21 -9.84
N LEU A 51 8.18 23.66 -9.40
CA LEU A 51 7.22 22.90 -8.63
C LEU A 51 6.00 22.54 -9.47
N ASN A 52 5.49 21.32 -9.33
CA ASN A 52 4.12 20.97 -9.66
C ASN A 52 3.23 21.28 -8.46
N VAL A 53 2.38 22.30 -8.61
CA VAL A 53 1.49 22.83 -7.56
C VAL A 53 0.03 22.42 -7.77
N THR A 54 -0.22 21.45 -8.65
CA THR A 54 -1.58 21.09 -9.07
C THR A 54 -2.42 20.57 -7.91
N ALA A 55 -1.87 19.64 -7.13
CA ALA A 55 -2.60 18.95 -6.07
C ALA A 55 -3.01 19.91 -4.93
N THR A 56 -2.11 20.82 -4.57
CA THR A 56 -2.34 21.83 -3.52
C THR A 56 -3.31 22.91 -3.97
N LYS A 57 -3.24 23.37 -5.23
CA LYS A 57 -4.23 24.32 -5.78
C LYS A 57 -5.63 23.74 -5.92
N LEU A 58 -5.73 22.44 -6.14
CA LEU A 58 -7.00 21.70 -6.12
C LEU A 58 -7.43 21.27 -4.72
N THR A 59 -6.64 21.59 -3.68
CA THR A 59 -6.90 21.21 -2.28
C THR A 59 -7.15 19.71 -2.12
N LEU A 60 -6.37 18.88 -2.83
CA LEU A 60 -6.48 17.43 -2.76
C LEU A 60 -5.96 16.91 -1.42
N GLY A 61 -6.67 15.97 -0.79
CA GLY A 61 -6.40 15.48 0.57
C GLY A 61 -4.95 15.02 0.80
N THR A 62 -4.59 13.80 0.40
CA THR A 62 -3.21 13.28 0.49
C THR A 62 -2.23 13.98 -0.47
N GLY A 63 -2.72 14.91 -1.28
CA GLY A 63 -1.95 15.73 -2.22
C GLY A 63 -1.63 17.13 -1.70
N GLY A 64 -1.74 17.36 -0.39
CA GLY A 64 -1.47 18.65 0.27
C GLY A 64 0.00 19.08 0.26
N THR A 65 0.79 18.66 -0.73
CA THR A 65 2.21 18.98 -0.91
C THR A 65 2.49 19.24 -2.38
N ASP A 66 3.49 20.06 -2.67
CA ASP A 66 3.97 20.23 -4.04
C ASP A 66 5.03 19.19 -4.39
N PHE A 67 5.35 19.07 -5.67
CA PHE A 67 6.41 18.16 -6.13
C PHE A 67 7.45 18.94 -6.91
N ILE A 68 8.72 18.84 -6.51
CA ILE A 68 9.84 19.40 -7.27
C ILE A 68 10.02 18.56 -8.55
N VAL A 69 9.93 19.24 -9.70
CA VAL A 69 10.05 18.66 -11.04
C VAL A 69 11.45 18.87 -11.59
N ALA A 70 12.06 20.01 -11.28
CA ALA A 70 13.42 20.34 -11.68
C ALA A 70 14.01 21.37 -10.70
N GLN A 71 15.34 21.46 -10.64
CA GLN A 71 16.06 22.35 -9.75
C GLN A 71 17.30 22.94 -10.41
N GLU A 72 17.61 24.19 -10.09
CA GLU A 72 18.79 24.90 -10.60
C GLU A 72 20.05 24.60 -9.76
N PRO A 73 21.25 24.62 -10.39
CA PRO A 73 21.46 24.71 -11.81
C PRO A 73 21.07 23.38 -12.49
N PHE A 74 20.68 23.48 -13.76
CA PHE A 74 20.46 22.31 -14.60
C PHE A 74 21.81 21.67 -14.90
N CYS A 75 22.05 20.51 -14.31
CA CYS A 75 23.25 19.72 -14.51
C CYS A 75 22.90 18.25 -14.71
N ASN A 76 23.87 17.49 -15.20
CA ASN A 76 23.75 16.04 -15.31
C ASN A 76 23.62 15.44 -13.92
N ARG A 77 22.59 14.62 -13.74
CA ARG A 77 22.34 13.86 -12.51
C ARG A 77 22.01 12.43 -12.90
N GLU A 78 22.60 11.49 -12.20
CA GLU A 78 22.26 10.07 -12.30
C GLU A 78 21.55 9.67 -11.01
N HIS A 79 20.26 9.40 -11.12
CA HIS A 79 19.44 8.89 -10.02
C HIS A 79 19.13 7.43 -10.27
N TYR A 80 19.18 6.60 -9.22
CA TYR A 80 18.89 5.17 -9.29
C TYR A 80 19.74 4.43 -10.33
N PRO A 81 21.08 4.38 -10.17
CA PRO A 81 21.92 3.63 -11.09
C PRO A 81 21.48 2.16 -11.12
N THR A 82 21.14 1.68 -12.31
CA THR A 82 20.77 0.28 -12.53
C THR A 82 22.03 -0.57 -12.66
N LYS A 83 21.98 -1.80 -12.15
CA LYS A 83 23.08 -2.76 -12.29
C LYS A 83 23.00 -3.55 -13.58
N TYR A 84 21.78 -3.87 -14.00
CA TYR A 84 21.52 -4.74 -15.14
C TYR A 84 20.24 -4.37 -15.91
N GLY A 85 19.41 -3.50 -15.35
CA GLY A 85 18.08 -3.25 -15.85
C GLY A 85 17.95 -2.13 -16.87
N HIS A 86 17.11 -2.38 -17.88
CA HIS A 86 16.65 -1.40 -18.87
C HIS A 86 15.12 -1.27 -18.93
N ILE A 87 14.39 -1.96 -18.06
CA ILE A 87 12.94 -1.83 -17.97
C ILE A 87 12.57 -0.45 -17.43
N MET A 88 11.64 0.21 -18.14
CA MET A 88 11.20 1.56 -17.80
C MET A 88 9.92 1.56 -16.95
N LYS A 89 9.90 2.39 -15.91
CA LYS A 89 8.71 2.78 -15.12
C LYS A 89 8.37 4.25 -15.39
N MET A 90 7.13 4.65 -15.10
CA MET A 90 6.56 5.94 -15.53
C MET A 90 6.76 6.18 -17.04
N ARG A 91 6.56 5.11 -17.82
CA ARG A 91 6.98 5.01 -19.23
C ARG A 91 6.48 6.16 -20.08
N TYR A 92 7.38 6.72 -20.89
CA TYR A 92 7.07 7.75 -21.90
C TYR A 92 6.56 9.07 -21.31
N THR A 93 6.91 9.36 -20.06
CA THR A 93 6.80 10.70 -19.46
C THR A 93 8.20 11.30 -19.26
N PRO A 94 8.34 12.63 -19.14
CA PRO A 94 9.63 13.27 -18.85
C PRO A 94 10.29 12.82 -17.53
N LEU A 95 9.54 12.12 -16.66
CA LEU A 95 10.00 11.64 -15.37
C LEU A 95 10.31 10.14 -15.36
N GLN A 96 10.30 9.46 -16.52
CA GLN A 96 10.56 8.02 -16.59
C GLN A 96 11.89 7.61 -15.94
N VAL A 97 11.90 6.43 -15.32
CA VAL A 97 13.08 5.87 -14.65
C VAL A 97 13.34 4.45 -15.14
N ALA A 98 14.62 4.11 -15.33
CA ALA A 98 15.04 2.74 -15.56
C ALA A 98 15.15 2.00 -14.22
N VAL A 99 14.80 0.72 -14.20
CA VAL A 99 14.86 -0.11 -13.00
C VAL A 99 15.45 -1.49 -13.29
N ASP A 100 16.04 -2.09 -12.25
CA ASP A 100 16.51 -3.48 -12.23
C ASP A 100 15.33 -4.43 -12.01
N SER A 101 14.60 -4.80 -13.08
CA SER A 101 13.45 -5.71 -12.94
C SER A 101 13.93 -7.14 -12.65
N LEU A 102 13.33 -7.80 -11.66
CA LEU A 102 13.77 -9.11 -11.20
C LEU A 102 13.64 -10.21 -12.26
N GLU A 103 12.69 -10.08 -13.17
CA GLU A 103 12.43 -11.03 -14.27
C GLU A 103 13.22 -10.74 -15.55
N GLU A 104 14.02 -9.69 -15.59
CA GLU A 104 14.78 -9.28 -16.78
C GLU A 104 15.92 -10.24 -17.13
N GLN A 105 16.32 -10.33 -18.40
CA GLN A 105 17.31 -11.31 -18.89
C GLN A 105 18.66 -11.23 -18.17
N ALA A 106 19.10 -10.03 -17.82
CA ALA A 106 20.36 -9.81 -17.13
C ALA A 106 20.24 -9.91 -15.59
N SER A 107 19.02 -10.12 -15.07
CA SER A 107 18.79 -10.34 -13.63
C SER A 107 19.36 -11.68 -13.20
N PRO A 108 19.98 -11.76 -12.00
CA PRO A 108 20.39 -13.05 -11.43
C PRO A 108 19.21 -14.00 -11.15
N TYR A 109 17.98 -13.49 -11.19
CA TYR A 109 16.77 -14.28 -10.97
C TYR A 109 16.05 -14.66 -12.27
N HIS A 110 16.57 -14.34 -13.46
CA HIS A 110 15.88 -14.55 -14.73
C HIS A 110 15.40 -16.01 -14.93
N GLU A 111 16.28 -16.98 -14.67
CA GLU A 111 15.99 -18.41 -14.83
C GLU A 111 14.84 -18.90 -13.94
N LEU A 112 14.60 -18.24 -12.80
CA LEU A 112 13.45 -18.54 -11.96
C LEU A 112 12.14 -18.19 -12.69
N PHE A 113 12.08 -17.02 -13.32
CA PHE A 113 10.88 -16.52 -14.00
C PHE A 113 10.62 -17.14 -15.38
N MET A 114 11.58 -17.91 -15.91
CA MET A 114 11.40 -18.71 -17.12
C MET A 114 10.57 -19.98 -16.89
N GLN A 115 10.33 -20.37 -15.63
CA GLN A 115 9.55 -21.55 -15.26
C GLN A 115 8.06 -21.28 -15.41
N GLU A 116 7.40 -21.96 -16.36
CA GLU A 116 5.97 -21.79 -16.63
C GLU A 116 5.06 -22.29 -15.49
N ASP A 117 5.53 -23.24 -14.68
CA ASP A 117 4.81 -23.82 -13.54
C ASP A 117 5.12 -23.14 -12.20
N LEU A 118 5.88 -22.04 -12.22
CA LEU A 118 6.20 -21.28 -11.01
C LEU A 118 4.92 -20.77 -10.35
N SER A 119 4.70 -21.21 -9.10
CA SER A 119 3.45 -20.97 -8.38
C SER A 119 3.69 -20.36 -7.01
N LEU A 120 2.63 -19.92 -6.35
CA LEU A 120 2.67 -19.49 -4.95
C LEU A 120 2.68 -20.68 -3.97
N ALA A 121 2.57 -21.93 -4.44
CA ALA A 121 2.61 -23.14 -3.62
C ALA A 121 1.72 -23.08 -2.37
N GLY A 122 0.46 -22.66 -2.54
CA GLY A 122 -0.51 -22.53 -1.45
C GLY A 122 -0.28 -21.36 -0.49
N SER A 123 0.65 -20.46 -0.79
CA SER A 123 0.96 -19.33 0.11
C SER A 123 -0.26 -18.44 0.35
N LEU A 124 -0.43 -18.02 1.60
CA LEU A 124 -1.45 -17.05 1.99
C LEU A 124 -1.03 -15.66 1.54
N VAL A 125 -1.87 -14.99 0.75
CA VAL A 125 -1.65 -13.61 0.29
C VAL A 125 -2.73 -12.72 0.85
N ILE A 126 -2.34 -11.78 1.70
CA ILE A 126 -3.25 -10.80 2.30
C ILE A 126 -3.34 -9.61 1.34
N VAL A 127 -4.52 -9.41 0.77
CA VAL A 127 -4.79 -8.34 -0.17
C VAL A 127 -5.65 -7.28 0.53
N ALA A 128 -5.12 -6.06 0.68
CA ALA A 128 -5.77 -5.00 1.45
C ALA A 128 -6.30 -3.87 0.56
N GLU A 129 -7.55 -3.44 0.83
CA GLU A 129 -8.14 -2.30 0.12
C GLU A 129 -7.46 -0.97 0.48
N LEU A 130 -6.99 -0.84 1.73
CA LEU A 130 -6.43 0.40 2.25
C LEU A 130 -4.96 0.25 2.62
N HIS A 131 -4.11 1.05 1.97
CA HIS A 131 -2.70 1.19 2.32
C HIS A 131 -2.48 1.57 3.79
N SER A 132 -3.39 2.35 4.38
CA SER A 132 -3.29 2.81 5.76
C SER A 132 -3.42 1.71 6.82
N MET A 133 -3.91 0.53 6.44
CA MET A 133 -3.99 -0.62 7.35
C MET A 133 -2.67 -1.40 7.46
N LEU A 134 -1.71 -1.16 6.55
CA LEU A 134 -0.46 -1.91 6.45
C LEU A 134 0.31 -1.99 7.78
N PRO A 135 0.49 -0.91 8.56
CA PRO A 135 1.28 -0.99 9.78
C PRO A 135 0.64 -1.85 10.87
N ALA A 136 -0.66 -1.67 11.13
CA ALA A 136 -1.37 -2.45 12.14
C ALA A 136 -1.34 -3.94 11.81
N LEU A 137 -1.50 -4.29 10.52
CA LEU A 137 -1.40 -5.66 10.04
C LEU A 137 0.00 -6.24 10.26
N CYS A 138 1.06 -5.54 9.82
CA CYS A 138 2.44 -6.03 9.92
C CYS A 138 2.87 -6.23 11.37
N ILE A 139 2.54 -5.27 12.24
CA ILE A 139 2.88 -5.33 13.67
C ILE A 139 2.21 -6.54 14.30
N ARG A 140 0.92 -6.75 14.00
CA ARG A 140 0.19 -7.87 14.59
C ARG A 140 0.70 -9.23 14.08
N LEU A 141 1.03 -9.33 12.80
CA LEU A 141 1.65 -10.53 12.24
C LEU A 141 3.01 -10.82 12.89
N LYS A 142 3.83 -9.79 13.15
CA LYS A 142 5.10 -9.92 13.89
C LYS A 142 4.90 -10.29 15.36
N GLU A 143 3.87 -9.78 16.04
CA GLU A 143 3.57 -10.24 17.41
C GLU A 143 3.16 -11.72 17.46
N LEU A 144 2.43 -12.20 16.45
CA LEU A 144 2.01 -13.60 16.34
C LEU A 144 3.15 -14.52 15.88
N MET A 145 4.04 -14.02 15.03
CA MET A 145 5.19 -14.75 14.49
C MET A 145 6.39 -13.79 14.33
N PRO A 146 7.23 -13.62 15.37
CA PRO A 146 8.31 -12.62 15.40
C PRO A 146 9.32 -12.73 14.24
N GLU A 147 9.68 -13.95 13.88
CA GLU A 147 10.66 -14.24 12.83
C GLU A 147 10.07 -14.17 11.41
N ALA A 148 8.77 -13.89 11.26
CA ALA A 148 8.10 -13.93 9.97
C ALA A 148 8.71 -12.96 8.95
N ARG A 149 9.01 -13.45 7.75
CA ARG A 149 9.39 -12.59 6.61
C ARG A 149 8.14 -12.00 5.98
N ILE A 150 7.84 -10.74 6.31
CA ILE A 150 6.73 -10.00 5.71
C ILE A 150 7.24 -9.25 4.48
N VAL A 151 6.66 -9.52 3.32
CA VAL A 151 6.97 -8.83 2.06
C VAL A 151 5.75 -8.07 1.58
N TYR A 152 5.95 -6.77 1.33
CA TYR A 152 4.89 -5.89 0.83
C TYR A 152 5.02 -5.70 -0.69
N VAL A 153 3.98 -6.07 -1.43
CA VAL A 153 3.86 -5.88 -2.88
C VAL A 153 2.96 -4.68 -3.15
N MET A 154 3.57 -3.56 -3.55
CA MET A 154 2.87 -2.32 -3.88
C MET A 154 2.48 -2.28 -5.36
N THR A 155 1.19 -2.12 -5.64
CA THR A 155 0.69 -1.93 -7.02
C THR A 155 0.67 -0.45 -7.43
N ASP A 156 0.58 -0.21 -8.73
CA ASP A 156 0.60 1.11 -9.38
C ASP A 156 -0.77 1.79 -9.48
N HIS A 157 -1.73 1.35 -8.66
CA HIS A 157 -3.12 1.84 -8.69
C HIS A 157 -3.32 3.22 -8.04
N ALA A 158 -2.29 3.76 -7.40
CA ALA A 158 -2.32 5.04 -6.67
C ALA A 158 -0.98 5.77 -6.81
N ALA A 159 -0.29 6.11 -5.71
CA ALA A 159 1.08 6.63 -5.79
C ALA A 159 2.03 5.62 -6.44
N LEU A 160 2.85 6.10 -7.38
CA LEU A 160 3.85 5.28 -8.06
C LEU A 160 5.15 5.12 -7.24
N PRO A 161 5.73 6.19 -6.65
CA PRO A 161 6.95 6.05 -5.86
C PRO A 161 6.60 5.51 -4.47
N ILE A 162 7.16 4.35 -4.12
CA ILE A 162 6.94 3.76 -2.78
C ILE A 162 7.48 4.63 -1.65
N SER A 163 8.53 5.42 -1.95
CA SER A 163 9.17 6.35 -1.01
C SER A 163 8.21 7.42 -0.47
N LEU A 164 7.10 7.70 -1.19
CA LEU A 164 6.05 8.59 -0.69
C LEU A 164 5.43 8.07 0.61
N SER A 165 5.32 6.75 0.79
CA SER A 165 4.68 6.17 1.96
C SER A 165 5.55 6.28 3.22
N GLN A 166 5.12 7.12 4.15
CA GLN A 166 5.69 7.16 5.51
C GLN A 166 5.47 5.84 6.26
N HIS A 167 4.35 5.15 6.00
CA HIS A 167 4.07 3.85 6.62
C HIS A 167 5.09 2.80 6.22
N VAL A 168 5.38 2.69 4.91
CA VAL A 168 6.39 1.74 4.41
C VAL A 168 7.76 2.12 4.94
N HIS A 169 8.13 3.40 4.89
CA HIS A 169 9.40 3.87 5.44
C HIS A 169 9.56 3.47 6.91
N TRP A 170 8.55 3.74 7.75
CA TRP A 170 8.58 3.39 9.17
C TRP A 170 8.68 1.87 9.38
N LEU A 171 7.91 1.07 8.64
CA LEU A 171 7.88 -0.38 8.78
C LEU A 171 9.21 -1.04 8.39
N VAL A 172 9.87 -0.54 7.32
CA VAL A 172 11.19 -1.01 6.92
C VAL A 172 12.24 -0.59 7.95
N SER A 173 12.25 0.68 8.36
CA SER A 173 13.21 1.20 9.36
C SER A 173 13.11 0.52 10.73
N ASN A 174 11.97 -0.08 11.06
CA ASN A 174 11.72 -0.82 12.30
C ASN A 174 11.66 -2.34 12.11
N ASN A 175 12.12 -2.87 10.97
CA ASN A 175 12.20 -4.31 10.69
C ASN A 175 10.87 -5.09 10.74
N TYR A 176 9.73 -4.42 10.54
CA TYR A 176 8.44 -5.08 10.38
C TYR A 176 8.26 -5.64 8.97
N LEU A 177 8.81 -4.95 7.97
CA LEU A 177 8.88 -5.43 6.59
C LEU A 177 10.29 -5.89 6.28
N GLN A 178 10.41 -7.11 5.75
CA GLN A 178 11.67 -7.69 5.30
C GLN A 178 12.09 -7.15 3.93
N ALA A 179 11.11 -6.93 3.06
CA ALA A 179 11.34 -6.39 1.73
C ALA A 179 10.06 -5.75 1.18
N THR A 180 10.26 -4.87 0.21
CA THR A 180 9.20 -4.23 -0.56
C THR A 180 9.39 -4.51 -2.04
N ILE A 181 8.29 -4.76 -2.75
CA ILE A 181 8.29 -5.02 -4.19
C ILE A 181 7.32 -4.05 -4.85
N THR A 182 7.73 -3.39 -5.91
CA THR A 182 6.87 -2.50 -6.70
C THR A 182 6.53 -3.15 -8.05
N THR A 183 5.25 -3.08 -8.42
CA THR A 183 4.74 -3.71 -9.64
C THR A 183 4.14 -2.69 -10.61
N GLY A 184 4.02 -3.05 -11.90
CA GLY A 184 3.37 -2.18 -12.89
C GLY A 184 4.21 -0.93 -13.20
N GLN A 185 3.70 0.25 -12.91
CA GLN A 185 4.40 1.54 -13.03
C GLN A 185 4.89 2.10 -11.69
N ALA A 186 4.61 1.42 -10.57
CA ALA A 186 5.21 1.76 -9.29
C ALA A 186 6.70 1.45 -9.30
N PHE A 187 7.47 2.16 -8.47
CA PHE A 187 8.93 2.04 -8.40
C PHE A 187 9.49 2.48 -7.03
N GLY A 188 10.78 2.17 -6.82
CA GLY A 188 11.57 2.45 -5.63
C GLY A 188 11.55 1.32 -4.59
N GLY A 189 11.04 0.13 -4.93
CA GLY A 189 11.04 -1.04 -4.05
C GLY A 189 12.42 -1.64 -3.88
N ASP A 190 12.56 -2.61 -2.97
CA ASP A 190 13.75 -3.47 -2.89
C ASP A 190 13.82 -4.42 -4.09
N GLY A 191 12.66 -4.78 -4.64
CA GLY A 191 12.49 -5.52 -5.88
C GLY A 191 11.55 -4.81 -6.83
N GLU A 192 11.85 -4.86 -8.12
CA GLU A 192 11.05 -4.25 -9.17
C GLU A 192 10.51 -5.33 -10.09
N CYS A 193 9.21 -5.29 -10.37
CA CYS A 193 8.55 -6.29 -11.21
C CYS A 193 7.64 -5.63 -12.25
N VAL A 194 7.58 -6.17 -13.46
CA VAL A 194 6.78 -5.66 -14.58
C VAL A 194 5.29 -5.65 -14.24
N ASN A 195 4.80 -6.65 -13.51
CA ASN A 195 3.39 -6.77 -13.16
C ASN A 195 3.20 -7.47 -11.79
N THR A 196 1.94 -7.59 -11.36
CA THR A 196 1.62 -8.19 -10.06
C THR A 196 1.87 -9.70 -9.99
N VAL A 197 1.78 -10.42 -11.12
CA VAL A 197 2.10 -11.86 -11.17
C VAL A 197 3.56 -12.09 -10.80
N THR A 198 4.49 -11.42 -11.49
CA THR A 198 5.92 -11.55 -11.20
C THR A 198 6.27 -10.99 -9.82
N GLY A 199 5.59 -9.94 -9.36
CA GLY A 199 5.76 -9.40 -8.00
C GLY A 199 5.36 -10.37 -6.89
N LEU A 200 4.24 -11.10 -7.05
CA LEU A 200 3.80 -12.12 -6.09
C LEU A 200 4.77 -13.32 -6.08
N LEU A 201 5.22 -13.77 -7.24
CA LEU A 201 6.20 -14.85 -7.37
C LEU A 201 7.57 -14.45 -6.79
N ALA A 202 8.00 -13.21 -7.02
CA ALA A 202 9.21 -12.66 -6.41
C ALA A 202 9.10 -12.64 -4.88
N ALA A 203 7.96 -12.21 -4.32
CA ALA A 203 7.75 -12.22 -2.88
C ALA A 203 7.93 -13.63 -2.30
N LYS A 204 7.38 -14.65 -2.96
CA LYS A 204 7.50 -16.04 -2.53
C LYS A 204 8.90 -16.61 -2.71
N HIS A 205 9.51 -16.46 -3.88
CA HIS A 205 10.69 -17.25 -4.27
C HIS A 205 12.00 -16.49 -4.11
N VAL A 206 12.01 -15.19 -4.40
CA VAL A 206 13.21 -14.33 -4.25
C VAL A 206 13.34 -13.86 -2.81
N TYR A 207 12.25 -13.34 -2.24
CA TYR A 207 12.23 -12.81 -0.87
C TYR A 207 11.67 -13.78 0.17
N GLN A 208 11.38 -15.02 -0.20
CA GLN A 208 11.04 -16.11 0.73
C GLN A 208 10.00 -15.70 1.78
N ALA A 209 8.96 -14.99 1.34
CA ALA A 209 7.95 -14.43 2.22
C ALA A 209 7.20 -15.52 2.99
N ASP A 210 7.05 -15.30 4.29
CA ASP A 210 6.09 -15.99 5.13
C ASP A 210 4.70 -15.37 5.00
N TRP A 211 4.66 -14.04 4.88
CA TRP A 211 3.45 -13.27 4.66
C TRP A 211 3.65 -12.36 3.45
N ILE A 212 2.83 -12.54 2.44
CA ILE A 212 2.76 -11.63 1.30
C ILE A 212 1.57 -10.70 1.55
N ILE A 213 1.84 -9.39 1.62
CA ILE A 213 0.80 -8.37 1.72
C ILE A 213 0.78 -7.60 0.39
N CYS A 214 -0.35 -7.53 -0.29
CA CYS A 214 -0.50 -6.76 -1.51
C CYS A 214 -1.55 -5.65 -1.34
N ALA A 215 -1.17 -4.42 -1.64
CA ALA A 215 -2.07 -3.26 -1.62
C ALA A 215 -1.50 -2.15 -2.50
N SER A 216 -2.35 -1.22 -2.95
CA SER A 216 -1.85 -0.03 -3.65
C SER A 216 -1.06 0.89 -2.73
N GLY A 217 -0.27 1.79 -3.30
CA GLY A 217 0.34 2.90 -2.57
C GLY A 217 -0.69 3.88 -1.97
N PRO A 218 -0.24 4.90 -1.23
CA PRO A 218 -1.12 5.95 -0.71
C PRO A 218 -1.78 6.75 -1.85
N GLY A 219 -2.89 7.43 -1.54
CA GLY A 219 -3.57 8.34 -2.47
C GLY A 219 -4.62 7.70 -3.38
N GLY A 220 -5.32 6.66 -2.90
CA GLY A 220 -6.44 6.06 -3.63
C GLY A 220 -7.56 7.07 -3.95
N VAL A 221 -8.15 6.92 -5.12
CA VAL A 221 -9.20 7.79 -5.67
C VAL A 221 -10.58 7.14 -5.50
N GLY A 222 -11.60 7.98 -5.31
CA GLY A 222 -13.00 7.56 -5.37
C GLY A 222 -13.86 8.71 -5.86
N THR A 223 -14.56 8.52 -6.97
CA THR A 223 -15.41 9.55 -7.59
C THR A 223 -16.84 9.55 -7.04
N GLY A 224 -17.17 8.58 -6.17
CA GLY A 224 -18.53 8.37 -5.67
C GLY A 224 -19.46 7.66 -6.67
N THR A 225 -18.98 7.37 -7.88
CA THR A 225 -19.68 6.50 -8.83
C THR A 225 -19.49 5.02 -8.44
N PRO A 226 -20.34 4.10 -8.93
CA PRO A 226 -20.28 2.70 -8.53
C PRO A 226 -18.94 2.00 -8.81
N TYR A 227 -18.18 2.44 -9.82
CA TYR A 227 -16.94 1.77 -10.27
C TYR A 227 -15.72 2.68 -10.31
N GLY A 228 -15.89 3.99 -10.17
CA GLY A 228 -14.78 4.94 -10.22
C GLY A 228 -14.02 5.04 -8.91
N PHE A 229 -13.43 3.95 -8.43
CA PHE A 229 -12.59 3.94 -7.24
C PHE A 229 -11.38 3.00 -7.40
N THR A 230 -10.23 3.39 -6.84
CA THR A 230 -8.95 2.67 -6.96
C THR A 230 -9.04 1.22 -6.51
N GLY A 231 -9.76 0.95 -5.42
CA GLY A 231 -9.88 -0.40 -4.85
C GLY A 231 -10.50 -1.43 -5.79
N LEU A 232 -11.13 -1.02 -6.90
CA LEU A 232 -11.69 -1.95 -7.88
C LEU A 232 -10.58 -2.79 -8.56
N GLN A 233 -9.41 -2.19 -8.82
CA GLN A 233 -8.28 -2.86 -9.48
C GLN A 233 -7.67 -3.99 -8.63
N ILE A 234 -8.04 -4.09 -7.35
CA ILE A 234 -7.61 -5.17 -6.46
C ILE A 234 -8.23 -6.53 -6.87
N ALA A 235 -9.31 -6.53 -7.66
CA ALA A 235 -9.87 -7.76 -8.24
C ALA A 235 -8.80 -8.56 -8.99
N ASP A 236 -7.98 -7.86 -9.79
CA ASP A 236 -6.92 -8.50 -10.59
C ASP A 236 -5.87 -9.15 -9.70
N VAL A 237 -5.51 -8.50 -8.59
CA VAL A 237 -4.58 -9.07 -7.60
C VAL A 237 -5.14 -10.37 -7.01
N LEU A 238 -6.41 -10.37 -6.60
CA LEU A 238 -7.07 -11.56 -6.04
C LEU A 238 -7.13 -12.70 -7.07
N HIS A 239 -7.40 -12.38 -8.34
CA HIS A 239 -7.36 -13.37 -9.42
C HIS A 239 -5.95 -13.91 -9.67
N HIS A 240 -4.92 -13.06 -9.68
CA HIS A 240 -3.53 -13.51 -9.84
C HIS A 240 -3.11 -14.47 -8.72
N VAL A 241 -3.48 -14.17 -7.47
CA VAL A 241 -3.19 -15.06 -6.34
C VAL A 241 -3.78 -16.45 -6.55
N ASP A 242 -5.06 -16.51 -6.91
CA ASP A 242 -5.76 -17.78 -7.14
C ASP A 242 -5.20 -18.55 -8.34
N ILE A 243 -4.96 -17.88 -9.47
CA ILE A 243 -4.41 -18.47 -10.69
C ILE A 243 -3.01 -19.06 -10.43
N LEU A 244 -2.20 -18.39 -9.61
CA LEU A 244 -0.87 -18.87 -9.23
C LEU A 244 -0.90 -19.95 -8.12
N GLY A 245 -2.08 -20.48 -7.78
CA GLY A 245 -2.20 -21.53 -6.75
C GLY A 245 -1.93 -21.04 -5.33
N GLY A 246 -2.08 -19.74 -5.07
CA GLY A 246 -2.07 -19.15 -3.74
C GLY A 246 -3.48 -19.07 -3.14
N ALA A 247 -3.57 -18.72 -1.86
CA ALA A 247 -4.84 -18.51 -1.17
C ALA A 247 -5.06 -17.01 -0.88
N PRO A 248 -6.04 -16.36 -1.54
CA PRO A 248 -6.31 -14.95 -1.33
C PRO A 248 -7.11 -14.72 -0.03
N LEU A 249 -6.53 -13.95 0.89
CA LEU A 249 -7.24 -13.36 2.03
C LEU A 249 -7.49 -11.88 1.75
N PHE A 250 -8.75 -11.45 1.73
CA PHE A 250 -9.08 -10.05 1.51
C PHE A 250 -9.28 -9.31 2.83
N LEU A 251 -8.52 -8.25 3.07
CA LEU A 251 -8.69 -7.35 4.22
C LEU A 251 -9.70 -6.25 3.85
N PRO A 252 -10.95 -6.36 4.35
CA PRO A 252 -12.01 -5.44 3.93
C PRO A 252 -11.85 -4.06 4.55
N ARG A 253 -12.37 -3.05 3.85
CA ARG A 253 -12.54 -1.72 4.42
C ARG A 253 -13.79 -1.71 5.30
N ILE A 254 -13.59 -1.71 6.61
CA ILE A 254 -14.66 -1.57 7.62
C ILE A 254 -14.41 -0.32 8.45
N SER A 255 -15.44 0.52 8.60
CA SER A 255 -15.35 1.80 9.30
C SER A 255 -16.70 2.16 9.92
N PHE A 256 -16.71 2.61 11.16
CA PHE A 256 -17.92 3.12 11.83
C PHE A 256 -17.82 4.62 12.14
N GLY A 257 -16.64 5.23 11.96
CA GLY A 257 -16.47 6.68 12.06
C GLY A 257 -16.66 7.43 10.74
N ASP A 258 -16.98 6.74 9.62
CA ASP A 258 -17.13 7.40 8.32
C ASP A 258 -18.53 8.02 8.24
N ARG A 259 -18.59 9.33 8.05
CA ARG A 259 -19.86 10.08 8.01
C ARG A 259 -20.73 9.76 6.79
N ARG A 260 -20.16 9.08 5.77
CA ARG A 260 -20.88 8.71 4.56
C ARG A 260 -21.50 7.33 4.76
N ASP A 261 -22.83 7.24 4.71
CA ASP A 261 -23.59 6.01 4.95
C ASP A 261 -23.08 4.79 4.16
N ARG A 262 -22.67 5.00 2.91
CA ARG A 262 -22.11 3.94 2.04
C ARG A 262 -20.77 3.36 2.51
N HIS A 263 -20.11 3.99 3.48
CA HIS A 263 -18.85 3.54 4.07
C HIS A 263 -18.99 3.19 5.56
N HIS A 264 -20.20 3.27 6.12
CA HIS A 264 -20.48 2.91 7.50
C HIS A 264 -20.78 1.40 7.62
N GLY A 265 -19.97 0.69 8.40
CA GLY A 265 -19.84 -0.77 8.40
C GLY A 265 -18.86 -1.24 7.32
N ILE A 266 -19.22 -2.28 6.57
CA ILE A 266 -18.47 -2.71 5.38
C ILE A 266 -18.67 -1.69 4.27
N SER A 267 -17.56 -1.15 3.75
CA SER A 267 -17.58 -0.18 2.67
C SER A 267 -18.26 -0.69 1.40
N HIS A 268 -19.05 0.15 0.74
CA HIS A 268 -19.61 -0.13 -0.58
C HIS A 268 -18.53 -0.51 -1.61
N HIS A 269 -17.32 0.03 -1.50
CA HIS A 269 -16.20 -0.33 -2.36
C HIS A 269 -15.87 -1.83 -2.21
N THR A 270 -15.68 -2.29 -0.98
CA THR A 270 -15.50 -3.71 -0.64
C THR A 270 -16.66 -4.54 -1.16
N THR A 271 -17.91 -4.18 -0.84
CA THR A 271 -19.07 -5.03 -1.20
C THR A 271 -19.26 -5.10 -2.72
N THR A 272 -19.01 -4.02 -3.45
CA THR A 272 -19.13 -3.99 -4.92
C THR A 272 -18.06 -4.83 -5.58
N LEU A 273 -16.80 -4.67 -5.18
CA LEU A 273 -15.67 -5.49 -5.61
C LEU A 273 -16.01 -6.98 -5.44
N LEU A 274 -16.32 -7.38 -4.20
CA LEU A 274 -16.53 -8.78 -3.86
C LEU A 274 -17.81 -9.37 -4.48
N LYS A 275 -18.88 -8.58 -4.61
CA LYS A 275 -20.15 -9.07 -5.18
C LYS A 275 -20.09 -9.24 -6.69
N ARG A 276 -19.42 -8.33 -7.40
CA ARG A 276 -19.54 -8.21 -8.87
C ARG A 276 -18.30 -8.65 -9.63
N PHE A 277 -17.11 -8.50 -9.07
CA PHE A 277 -15.85 -8.65 -9.82
C PHE A 277 -15.07 -9.90 -9.47
N MET A 278 -15.42 -10.57 -8.36
CA MET A 278 -14.77 -11.83 -8.01
C MET A 278 -15.37 -13.00 -8.77
N LEU A 279 -14.49 -13.72 -9.50
CA LEU A 279 -14.84 -14.91 -10.28
C LEU A 279 -14.80 -16.19 -9.44
N ARG A 280 -14.02 -16.21 -8.37
CA ARG A 280 -13.85 -17.35 -7.45
C ARG A 280 -14.05 -16.92 -5.99
N PRO A 281 -14.44 -17.86 -5.10
CA PRO A 281 -14.53 -17.56 -3.68
C PRO A 281 -13.19 -17.11 -3.11
N ILE A 282 -13.23 -16.10 -2.24
CA ILE A 282 -12.08 -15.67 -1.46
C ILE A 282 -12.32 -15.93 0.04
N ILE A 283 -11.24 -15.89 0.82
CA ILE A 283 -11.32 -15.91 2.27
C ILE A 283 -11.49 -14.48 2.76
N LEU A 284 -12.57 -14.23 3.49
CA LEU A 284 -12.94 -12.92 3.99
C LEU A 284 -13.06 -12.96 5.52
N PRO A 285 -11.96 -12.66 6.24
CA PRO A 285 -12.01 -12.42 7.67
C PRO A 285 -12.85 -11.18 7.99
N ILE A 286 -13.85 -11.35 8.84
CA ILE A 286 -14.74 -10.30 9.34
C ILE A 286 -14.59 -10.24 10.87
N PRO A 287 -14.25 -9.07 11.42
CA PRO A 287 -14.13 -8.89 12.88
C PRO A 287 -15.48 -9.06 13.56
N VAL A 288 -15.47 -9.70 14.73
CA VAL A 288 -16.57 -9.72 15.69
C VAL A 288 -16.22 -8.77 16.83
N PHE A 289 -16.95 -7.67 16.95
CA PHE A 289 -16.71 -6.60 17.91
C PHE A 289 -17.33 -6.86 19.29
N GLY A 290 -18.43 -7.62 19.34
CA GLY A 290 -19.20 -7.91 20.56
C GLY A 290 -20.22 -6.82 20.92
N ASP A 291 -20.62 -5.98 19.96
CA ASP A 291 -21.57 -4.88 20.15
C ASP A 291 -22.48 -4.68 18.93
N GLU A 292 -23.22 -3.56 18.88
CA GLU A 292 -24.19 -3.25 17.80
C GLU A 292 -23.58 -3.23 16.39
N ARG A 293 -22.25 -3.06 16.26
CA ARG A 293 -21.55 -3.08 14.97
C ARG A 293 -21.70 -4.43 14.27
N ASP A 294 -21.76 -5.51 15.03
CA ASP A 294 -21.86 -6.86 14.48
C ASP A 294 -23.19 -7.06 13.74
N GLN A 295 -24.30 -6.57 14.30
CA GLN A 295 -25.62 -6.65 13.68
C GLN A 295 -25.64 -5.91 12.33
N ARG A 296 -25.00 -4.74 12.26
CA ARG A 296 -24.88 -3.96 11.02
C ARG A 296 -24.09 -4.70 9.95
N ILE A 297 -22.97 -5.30 10.35
CA ILE A 297 -22.10 -6.09 9.45
C ILE A 297 -22.84 -7.32 8.93
N ASP A 298 -23.57 -8.03 9.79
CA ASP A 298 -24.34 -9.22 9.41
C ASP A 298 -25.42 -8.89 8.37
N GLN A 299 -26.16 -7.80 8.59
CA GLN A 299 -27.13 -7.30 7.62
C GLN A 299 -26.47 -6.97 6.27
N GLN A 300 -25.30 -6.30 6.28
CA GLN A 300 -24.60 -5.95 5.05
C GLN A 300 -24.09 -7.18 4.31
N VAL A 301 -23.56 -8.18 5.02
CA VAL A 301 -23.13 -9.47 4.46
C VAL A 301 -24.29 -10.20 3.78
N GLU A 302 -25.45 -10.23 4.42
CA GLU A 302 -26.65 -10.87 3.87
C GLU A 302 -27.17 -10.13 2.62
N GLN A 303 -27.35 -8.81 2.71
CA GLN A 303 -27.83 -7.96 1.60
C GLN A 303 -26.93 -8.00 0.37
N SER A 304 -25.62 -8.15 0.58
CA SER A 304 -24.64 -8.27 -0.50
C SER A 304 -24.46 -9.72 -0.99
N SER A 305 -25.07 -10.70 -0.31
CA SER A 305 -24.95 -12.14 -0.57
C SER A 305 -23.50 -12.62 -0.56
N LEU A 306 -22.64 -11.98 0.25
CA LEU A 306 -21.21 -12.33 0.32
C LEU A 306 -21.01 -13.76 0.84
N SER A 307 -21.79 -14.19 1.83
CA SER A 307 -21.73 -15.54 2.40
C SER A 307 -22.06 -16.65 1.41
N ARG A 308 -22.75 -16.33 0.30
CA ARG A 308 -23.06 -17.30 -0.78
C ARG A 308 -21.93 -17.43 -1.80
N LYS A 309 -21.02 -16.47 -1.86
CA LYS A 309 -19.94 -16.40 -2.85
C LYS A 309 -18.56 -16.60 -2.25
N HIS A 310 -18.38 -16.25 -0.98
CA HIS A 310 -17.08 -16.15 -0.31
C HIS A 310 -17.09 -16.90 1.01
N ILE A 311 -15.90 -17.30 1.46
CA ILE A 311 -15.70 -17.97 2.74
C ILE A 311 -15.53 -16.89 3.80
N ILE A 312 -16.57 -16.69 4.61
CA ILE A 312 -16.53 -15.71 5.70
C ILE A 312 -15.95 -16.37 6.94
N LEU A 313 -14.85 -15.83 7.45
CA LEU A 313 -14.26 -16.23 8.71
C LEU A 313 -14.56 -15.17 9.76
N ARG A 314 -15.25 -15.55 10.82
CA ARG A 314 -15.55 -14.66 11.95
C ARG A 314 -14.42 -14.76 12.96
N GLU A 315 -13.69 -13.66 13.13
CA GLU A 315 -12.56 -13.60 14.04
C GLU A 315 -12.80 -12.54 15.11
N ARG A 316 -12.50 -12.85 16.38
CA ARG A 316 -12.77 -11.92 17.47
C ARG A 316 -11.79 -10.74 17.37
N ALA A 317 -12.36 -9.54 17.23
CA ALA A 317 -11.58 -8.32 17.23
C ALA A 317 -10.88 -8.13 18.58
N GLY A 318 -9.69 -7.53 18.57
CA GLY A 318 -9.09 -6.96 19.78
C GLY A 318 -9.96 -5.86 20.39
N THR A 319 -9.57 -5.38 21.56
CA THR A 319 -10.22 -4.25 22.21
C THR A 319 -9.57 -2.92 21.83
N VAL A 320 -10.27 -1.82 22.07
CA VAL A 320 -9.68 -0.47 21.93
C VAL A 320 -8.48 -0.28 22.86
N SER A 321 -8.49 -0.93 24.04
CA SER A 321 -7.35 -0.92 24.96
C SER A 321 -6.13 -1.63 24.36
N ASP A 322 -6.34 -2.78 23.71
CA ASP A 322 -5.25 -3.51 23.05
C ASP A 322 -4.62 -2.67 21.93
N LEU A 323 -5.46 -1.99 21.14
CA LEU A 323 -4.99 -1.03 20.14
C LEU A 323 -4.21 0.12 20.77
N ALA A 324 -4.72 0.72 21.85
CA ALA A 324 -4.04 1.82 22.53
C ALA A 324 -2.64 1.39 23.00
N SER A 325 -2.53 0.23 23.66
CA SER A 325 -1.26 -0.33 24.11
C SER A 325 -0.32 -0.69 22.96
N LEU A 326 -0.83 -1.17 21.83
CA LEU A 326 -0.03 -1.43 20.63
C LEU A 326 0.52 -0.11 20.04
N TYR A 327 -0.32 0.93 19.98
CA TYR A 327 0.08 2.24 19.47
C TYR A 327 1.12 2.94 20.32
N GLU A 328 1.00 2.83 21.64
CA GLU A 328 1.96 3.38 22.58
C GLU A 328 3.30 2.65 22.50
N ARG A 329 3.30 1.31 22.57
CA ARG A 329 4.52 0.48 22.52
C ARG A 329 5.33 0.66 21.24
N HIS A 330 4.66 0.92 20.11
CA HIS A 330 5.29 1.04 18.80
C HIS A 330 5.33 2.47 18.27
N HIS A 331 5.05 3.48 19.11
CA HIS A 331 5.11 4.90 18.75
C HIS A 331 4.31 5.25 17.48
N LEU A 332 3.15 4.62 17.28
CA LEU A 332 2.31 4.74 16.09
C LEU A 332 1.37 5.95 16.13
N VAL A 333 1.67 6.95 16.97
CA VAL A 333 0.78 8.08 17.25
C VAL A 333 0.36 8.88 16.01
N ASN A 334 1.14 8.80 14.92
CA ASN A 334 0.84 9.48 13.66
C ASN A 334 0.15 8.59 12.61
N LEU A 335 -0.14 7.32 12.90
CA LEU A 335 -0.87 6.48 11.95
C LEU A 335 -2.32 6.93 11.84
N SER A 336 -2.73 7.24 10.61
CA SER A 336 -4.10 7.55 10.27
C SER A 336 -4.60 6.65 9.14
N SER A 337 -5.89 6.37 9.15
CA SER A 337 -6.61 5.66 8.10
C SER A 337 -7.81 6.49 7.69
N MET A 338 -7.92 6.80 6.39
CA MET A 338 -9.00 7.64 5.86
C MET A 338 -9.11 9.01 6.56
N GLY A 339 -7.96 9.61 6.87
CA GLY A 339 -7.87 10.91 7.56
C GLY A 339 -8.25 10.87 9.04
N ARG A 340 -8.38 9.68 9.63
CA ARG A 340 -8.77 9.48 11.03
C ARG A 340 -7.76 8.62 11.76
N ASN A 341 -7.47 8.96 13.01
CA ASN A 341 -6.66 8.11 13.88
C ASN A 341 -7.53 7.04 14.58
N TRP A 342 -6.89 6.12 15.30
CA TRP A 342 -7.57 5.01 15.98
C TRP A 342 -8.54 5.44 17.08
N LYS A 343 -8.37 6.63 17.67
CA LYS A 343 -9.29 7.18 18.69
C LYS A 343 -10.59 7.64 18.04
N GLU A 344 -10.51 8.14 16.81
CA GLU A 344 -11.67 8.60 16.04
C GLU A 344 -12.42 7.45 15.39
N ASP A 345 -11.70 6.44 14.87
CA ASP A 345 -12.30 5.19 14.39
C ASP A 345 -11.34 4.01 14.60
N PRO A 346 -11.57 3.17 15.63
CA PRO A 346 -10.73 2.01 15.88
C PRO A 346 -11.01 0.86 14.90
N SER A 347 -12.15 0.86 14.20
CA SER A 347 -12.66 -0.29 13.44
C SER A 347 -11.71 -0.76 12.33
N PRO A 348 -11.09 0.12 11.52
CA PRO A 348 -10.11 -0.28 10.51
C PRO A 348 -8.92 -1.06 11.10
N PHE A 349 -8.44 -0.64 12.27
CA PHE A 349 -7.28 -1.22 12.93
C PHE A 349 -7.63 -2.55 13.60
N LEU A 350 -8.81 -2.64 14.23
CA LEU A 350 -9.35 -3.90 14.74
C LEU A 350 -9.61 -4.92 13.63
N THR A 351 -9.99 -4.45 12.44
CA THR A 351 -10.16 -5.31 11.26
C THR A 351 -8.81 -5.87 10.80
N ALA A 352 -7.75 -5.07 10.81
CA ALA A 352 -6.39 -5.53 10.50
C ALA A 352 -5.88 -6.56 11.53
N ASP A 353 -6.18 -6.38 12.82
CA ASP A 353 -5.87 -7.36 13.87
C ASP A 353 -6.61 -8.69 13.65
N ALA A 354 -7.92 -8.63 13.40
CA ALA A 354 -8.72 -9.81 13.08
C ALA A 354 -8.20 -10.54 11.84
N MET A 355 -7.80 -9.81 10.80
CA MET A 355 -7.15 -10.39 9.62
C MET A 355 -5.85 -11.11 9.99
N ALA A 356 -4.96 -10.49 10.78
CA ALA A 356 -3.70 -11.11 11.18
C ALA A 356 -3.91 -12.41 11.95
N LYS A 357 -4.85 -12.42 12.90
CA LYS A 357 -5.24 -13.61 13.68
C LYS A 357 -5.79 -14.72 12.79
N ALA A 358 -6.73 -14.39 11.89
CA ALA A 358 -7.31 -15.35 10.97
C ALA A 358 -6.25 -15.94 10.03
N ALA A 359 -5.38 -15.10 9.46
CA ALA A 359 -4.29 -15.53 8.60
C ALA A 359 -3.36 -16.50 9.34
N TYR A 360 -2.93 -16.14 10.55
CA TYR A 360 -2.07 -16.98 11.39
C TYR A 360 -2.72 -18.33 11.73
N TRP A 361 -4.00 -18.32 12.11
CA TRP A 361 -4.75 -19.55 12.39
C TRP A 361 -4.83 -20.48 11.17
N ILE A 362 -5.14 -19.94 9.99
CA ILE A 362 -5.18 -20.73 8.74
C ILE A 362 -3.81 -21.34 8.45
N ARG A 363 -2.73 -20.57 8.61
CA ARG A 363 -1.38 -21.07 8.42
C ARG A 363 -1.08 -22.25 9.34
N GLN A 364 -1.42 -22.14 10.62
CA GLN A 364 -1.24 -23.23 11.59
C GLN A 364 -2.05 -24.48 11.24
N LEU A 365 -3.19 -24.34 10.54
CA LEU A 365 -3.94 -25.49 10.05
C LEU A 365 -3.25 -26.14 8.86
N ILE A 366 -2.73 -25.34 7.92
CA ILE A 366 -2.02 -25.85 6.73
C ILE A 366 -0.74 -26.58 7.13
N GLU A 367 0.04 -26.05 8.08
CA GLU A 367 1.31 -26.67 8.53
C GLU A 367 1.13 -27.98 9.32
N LYS A 368 -0.09 -28.28 9.78
CA LYS A 368 -0.42 -29.51 10.52
C LYS A 368 -0.88 -30.67 9.64
N VAL A 369 -1.19 -30.38 8.37
CA VAL A 369 -1.62 -31.35 7.34
C VAL A 369 -0.42 -31.71 6.49
#